data_AF-E5Y2I4-F1
#
_entry.id   AF-E5Y2I4-F1
#
_cell.length_a   1.000
_cell.length_b   1.000
_cell.length_c   1.000
_cell.angle_alpha   90.00
_cell.angle_beta   90.00
_cell.angle_gamma   90.00
#
_symmetry.space_group_name_H-M   'P 1'
#
loop_
_entity.id
_entity.type
_entity.pdbx_description
1 polymer ?
#
loop_
_entity_poly.entity_id
_entity_poly.type
_entity_poly.pdbx_seq_one_letter_code
_entity_poly.pdbx_strand_id
1 'polypeptide(L)'
;MRTRIQEIVTLTKEGWRPYDAEPDRSVYEKLGCNHALRGQKRKPFWFVRDDVFCCIGCADHCTLKRPAGFPLPLPIRYSVVPPDQPYTLTPLEMLARHDILTVRQAAYCLNISERQVYDYIAEGKLVKLKDTPVRVRADEVKALRKDFDE
;
A
#
# COMPACT_ATOMS: atom_id res chain seq x y z
N MET A 1 24.85 7.89 -21.44
CA MET A 1 23.39 8.11 -21.47
C MET A 1 22.81 7.55 -20.18
N ARG A 2 22.33 8.39 -19.26
CA ARG A 2 21.57 7.89 -18.11
C ARG A 2 20.19 7.44 -18.61
N THR A 3 19.73 6.28 -18.19
CA THR A 3 18.37 5.84 -18.49
C THR A 3 17.40 6.64 -17.63
N ARG A 4 16.18 6.90 -18.11
CA ARG A 4 15.14 7.62 -17.34
C ARG A 4 14.93 7.03 -15.94
N ILE A 5 15.11 5.71 -15.81
CA ILE A 5 15.05 4.98 -14.54
C ILE A 5 16.17 5.42 -13.58
N GLN A 6 17.41 5.60 -14.06
CA GLN A 6 18.52 6.09 -13.22
C GLN A 6 18.24 7.51 -12.72
N GLU A 7 17.69 8.38 -13.56
CA GLU A 7 17.33 9.75 -13.16
C GLU A 7 16.23 9.78 -12.09
N ILE A 8 15.19 8.94 -12.24
CA ILE A 8 14.13 8.78 -11.23
C ILE A 8 14.70 8.31 -9.89
N VAL A 9 15.60 7.31 -9.90
CA VAL A 9 16.24 6.78 -8.69
C VAL A 9 17.11 7.85 -8.02
N THR A 10 17.88 8.61 -8.79
CA THR A 10 18.69 9.71 -8.26
C THR A 10 17.83 10.79 -7.62
N LEU A 11 16.77 11.24 -8.30
CA LEU A 11 15.89 12.29 -7.76
C LEU A 11 15.14 11.83 -6.51
N THR A 12 14.72 10.56 -6.47
CA THR A 12 14.07 10.00 -5.28
C THR A 12 15.03 9.93 -4.09
N LYS A 13 16.31 9.60 -4.32
CA LYS A 13 17.38 9.64 -3.29
C LYS A 13 17.66 11.07 -2.80
N GLU A 14 17.57 12.06 -3.69
CA GLU A 14 17.76 13.49 -3.38
C GLU A 14 16.52 14.16 -2.75
N GLY A 15 15.50 13.37 -2.38
CA GLY A 15 14.31 13.84 -1.68
C GLY A 15 13.20 14.39 -2.57
N TRP A 16 13.33 14.29 -3.90
CA TRP A 16 12.25 14.65 -4.80
C TRP A 16 11.11 13.62 -4.73
N ARG A 17 9.89 14.07 -5.01
CA ARG A 17 8.69 13.23 -5.08
C ARG A 17 8.03 13.37 -6.44
N PRO A 18 7.47 12.30 -7.04
CA PRO A 18 6.63 12.43 -8.21
C PRO A 18 5.49 13.42 -7.95
N TYR A 19 5.22 14.27 -8.93
CA TYR A 19 4.11 15.21 -8.88
C TYR A 19 2.98 14.68 -9.76
N ASP A 20 1.93 14.17 -9.12
CA ASP A 20 0.85 13.43 -9.78
C ASP A 20 -0.28 14.33 -10.33
N ALA A 21 -0.26 15.62 -10.01
CA ALA A 21 -1.26 16.55 -10.53
C ALA A 21 -0.90 17.05 -11.93
N GLU A 22 -1.91 17.40 -12.72
CA GLU A 22 -1.73 17.91 -14.07
C GLU A 22 -1.53 19.44 -14.04
N PRO A 23 -0.38 19.96 -14.50
CA PRO A 23 -0.18 21.40 -14.65
C PRO A 23 -1.09 21.97 -15.76
N ASP A 24 -1.49 23.22 -15.60
CA ASP A 24 -2.27 23.96 -16.59
C ASP A 24 -1.57 23.99 -17.95
N ARG A 25 -2.38 23.94 -19.01
CA ARG A 25 -1.91 24.02 -20.40
C ARG A 25 -1.04 25.26 -20.67
N SER A 26 -1.35 26.37 -20.02
CA SER A 26 -0.63 27.65 -20.15
C SER A 26 0.84 27.57 -19.72
N VAL A 27 1.17 26.67 -18.79
CA VAL A 27 2.56 26.39 -18.38
C VAL A 27 3.35 25.83 -19.55
N TYR A 28 2.78 24.85 -20.25
CA TYR A 28 3.43 24.20 -21.38
C TYR A 28 3.57 25.13 -22.59
N GLU A 29 2.62 26.05 -22.79
CA GLU A 29 2.71 27.11 -23.81
C GLU A 29 3.85 28.08 -23.52
N LYS A 30 4.00 28.53 -22.26
CA LYS A 30 5.12 29.39 -21.84
C LYS A 30 6.48 28.69 -21.94
N LEU A 31 6.52 27.39 -21.65
CA LEU A 31 7.73 26.57 -21.79
C LEU A 31 8.04 26.17 -23.25
N GLY A 32 7.12 26.38 -24.19
CA GLY A 32 7.25 25.89 -25.56
C GLY A 32 7.32 24.36 -25.68
N CYS A 33 6.69 23.63 -24.73
CA CYS A 33 6.84 22.18 -24.63
C CYS A 33 6.05 21.44 -25.72
N ASN A 34 6.72 21.10 -26.82
CA ASN A 34 6.11 20.36 -27.94
C ASN A 34 5.56 18.99 -27.54
N HIS A 35 6.13 18.35 -26.52
CA HIS A 35 5.69 17.04 -26.05
C HIS A 35 4.30 17.07 -25.42
N ALA A 36 4.02 18.09 -24.60
CA ALA A 36 2.72 18.29 -23.98
C ALA A 36 1.70 18.87 -24.97
N LEU A 37 2.12 19.81 -25.83
CA LEU A 37 1.22 20.54 -26.74
C LEU A 37 0.79 19.73 -27.97
N ARG A 38 1.63 18.81 -28.46
CA ARG A 38 1.35 17.99 -29.65
C ARG A 38 0.98 16.53 -29.33
N GLY A 39 0.79 16.20 -28.05
CA GLY A 39 0.38 14.85 -27.63
C GLY A 39 1.34 13.74 -28.07
N GLN A 40 2.65 14.01 -28.07
CA GLN A 40 3.63 13.01 -28.50
C GLN A 40 3.78 11.88 -27.47
N LYS A 41 4.32 10.74 -27.92
CA LYS A 41 4.53 9.50 -27.12
C LYS A 41 5.26 9.71 -25.78
N ARG A 42 6.04 10.78 -25.62
CA ARG A 42 6.73 11.11 -24.36
C ARG A 42 5.95 12.18 -23.62
N LYS A 43 5.15 11.77 -22.64
CA LYS A 43 4.48 12.71 -21.73
C LYS A 43 5.51 13.41 -20.82
N PRO A 44 5.27 14.67 -20.45
CA PRO A 44 6.03 15.33 -19.39
C PRO A 44 5.86 14.54 -18.08
N PHE A 45 6.92 14.47 -17.29
CA PHE A 45 6.90 13.76 -16.01
C PHE A 45 7.54 14.65 -14.97
N TRP A 46 6.75 15.13 -14.01
CA TRP A 46 7.14 16.16 -13.06
C TRP A 46 7.51 15.55 -11.71
N PHE A 47 8.52 16.14 -11.08
CA PHE A 47 8.91 15.92 -9.70
C PHE A 47 8.81 17.23 -8.94
N VAL A 48 8.48 17.16 -7.66
CA VAL A 48 8.43 18.30 -6.75
C VAL A 48 9.37 18.08 -5.57
N ARG A 49 10.05 19.15 -5.16
CA ARG A 49 10.76 19.26 -3.90
C ARG A 49 10.56 20.66 -3.36
N ASP A 50 9.89 20.76 -2.23
CA ASP A 50 9.45 22.02 -1.64
C ASP A 50 8.66 22.87 -2.64
N ASP A 51 9.25 23.96 -3.12
CA ASP A 51 8.66 24.93 -4.06
C ASP A 51 9.19 24.79 -5.50
N VAL A 52 10.01 23.77 -5.77
CA VAL A 52 10.69 23.56 -7.05
C VAL A 52 10.10 22.34 -7.76
N PHE A 53 9.77 22.53 -9.03
CA PHE A 53 9.23 21.52 -9.93
C PHE A 53 10.24 21.23 -11.03
N CYS A 54 10.50 19.95 -11.30
CA CYS A 54 11.46 19.50 -12.31
C CYS A 54 10.82 18.49 -13.25
N CYS A 55 10.87 18.74 -14.56
CA CYS A 55 10.36 17.82 -15.57
C CYS A 55 11.47 16.91 -16.10
N ILE A 56 11.25 15.60 -16.15
CA ILE A 56 12.15 14.60 -16.79
C ILE A 56 11.53 14.05 -18.09
N GLY A 57 10.64 14.85 -18.68
CA GLY A 57 9.95 14.54 -19.93
C GLY A 57 10.91 14.44 -21.12
N CYS A 58 11.83 15.40 -21.20
CA CYS A 58 12.80 15.58 -22.27
C CYS A 58 14.20 15.79 -21.70
N ALA A 59 15.20 15.91 -22.58
CA ALA A 59 16.59 16.16 -22.20
C ALA A 59 16.85 17.59 -21.69
N ASP A 60 15.86 18.48 -21.78
CA ASP A 60 15.97 19.88 -21.35
C ASP A 60 15.78 20.04 -19.83
N HIS A 61 15.30 18.99 -19.15
CA HIS A 61 15.09 18.93 -17.70
C HIS A 61 14.52 20.22 -17.08
N CYS A 62 13.39 20.70 -17.61
CA CYS A 62 12.86 22.02 -17.25
C CYS A 62 12.60 22.14 -15.74
N THR A 63 13.23 23.12 -15.09
CA THR A 63 13.03 23.44 -13.67
C THR A 63 12.26 24.74 -13.48
N LEU A 64 11.23 24.73 -12.65
CA LEU A 64 10.38 25.87 -12.33
C LEU A 64 10.28 26.05 -10.81
N LYS A 65 10.29 27.30 -10.34
CA LYS A 65 10.08 27.64 -8.92
C LYS A 65 8.75 28.37 -8.77
N ARG A 66 7.84 27.81 -7.96
CA ARG A 66 6.45 28.30 -7.78
C ARG A 66 5.75 28.77 -9.08
N PRO A 67 5.71 27.95 -10.14
CA PRO A 67 5.01 28.31 -11.37
C PRO A 67 3.50 28.44 -11.14
N ALA A 68 2.92 29.54 -11.65
CA ALA A 68 1.46 29.67 -11.74
C ALA A 68 0.91 28.57 -12.68
N GLY A 69 -0.17 27.91 -12.26
CA GLY A 69 -0.81 26.81 -13.00
C GLY A 69 -0.34 25.41 -12.59
N PHE A 70 0.53 25.28 -11.58
CA PHE A 70 0.69 24.01 -10.87
C PHE A 70 -0.25 24.03 -9.67
N PRO A 71 -1.29 23.17 -9.62
CA PRO A 71 -2.07 23.03 -8.40
C PRO A 71 -1.15 22.67 -7.25
N LEU A 72 -1.12 23.48 -6.19
CA LEU A 72 -0.29 23.17 -5.02
C LEU A 72 -0.65 21.75 -4.57
N PRO A 73 0.34 20.85 -4.39
CA PRO A 73 0.04 19.56 -3.81
C PRO A 73 -0.61 19.86 -2.47
N LEU A 74 -1.90 19.54 -2.34
CA LEU A 74 -2.58 19.70 -1.07
C LEU A 74 -1.71 18.99 -0.04
N PRO A 75 -1.39 19.61 1.10
CA PRO A 75 -0.68 18.90 2.13
C PRO A 75 -1.54 17.68 2.45
N ILE A 76 -1.08 16.49 2.02
CA ILE A 76 -1.68 15.22 2.40
C ILE A 76 -1.33 15.09 3.88
N ARG A 77 -2.10 15.79 4.70
CA ARG A 77 -2.15 15.55 6.13
C ARG A 77 -2.79 14.19 6.23
N TYR A 78 -1.98 13.14 6.29
CA TYR A 78 -2.39 11.91 6.91
C TYR A 78 -2.81 12.31 8.33
N SER A 79 -4.11 12.55 8.54
CA SER A 79 -4.67 12.92 9.85
C SER A 79 -4.33 11.87 10.90
N VAL A 80 -4.05 10.66 10.42
CA VAL A 80 -3.52 9.54 11.16
C VAL A 80 -2.35 9.02 10.33
N VAL A 81 -1.12 9.31 10.75
CA VAL A 81 0.00 8.44 10.38
C VAL A 81 -0.44 7.08 10.91
N PRO A 82 -0.68 6.07 10.05
CA PRO A 82 -1.00 4.75 10.55
C PRO A 82 0.12 4.40 11.54
N PRO A 83 -0.19 4.08 12.80
CA PRO A 83 0.85 3.61 13.70
C PRO A 83 1.61 2.50 12.98
N ASP A 84 2.91 2.41 13.22
CA ASP A 84 3.79 1.34 12.74
C ASP A 84 3.29 0.01 13.35
N GLN A 85 2.14 -0.45 12.86
CA GLN A 85 1.54 -1.70 13.24
C GLN A 85 2.31 -2.73 12.43
N PRO A 86 2.96 -3.69 13.10
CA PRO A 86 3.59 -4.76 12.38
C PRO A 86 2.53 -5.43 11.50
N TYR A 87 2.91 -5.82 10.29
CA TYR A 87 2.02 -6.57 9.38
C TYR A 87 1.62 -7.96 9.94
N THR A 88 1.98 -8.26 11.19
CA THR A 88 1.69 -9.49 11.92
C THR A 88 0.61 -9.23 12.98
N LEU A 89 -0.50 -9.94 12.87
CA LEU A 89 -1.52 -9.98 13.92
C LEU A 89 -1.12 -11.00 14.98
N THR A 90 -1.26 -10.63 16.26
CA THR A 90 -1.12 -11.61 17.34
C THR A 90 -2.30 -12.59 17.34
N PRO A 91 -2.15 -13.81 17.89
CA PRO A 91 -3.26 -14.76 18.04
C PRO A 91 -4.50 -14.19 18.77
N LEU A 92 -4.29 -13.31 19.75
CA LEU A 92 -5.37 -12.66 20.50
C LEU A 92 -6.10 -11.62 19.64
N GLU A 93 -5.37 -10.81 18.87
CA GLU A 93 -5.97 -9.85 17.94
C GLU A 93 -6.67 -10.55 16.78
N MET A 94 -6.16 -11.70 16.33
CA MET A 94 -6.79 -12.50 15.28
C MET A 94 -8.19 -12.97 15.72
N LEU A 95 -8.30 -13.46 16.96
CA LEU A 95 -9.57 -13.89 17.57
C LEU A 95 -10.51 -12.71 17.86
N ALA A 96 -9.98 -11.54 18.23
CA ALA A 96 -10.80 -10.36 18.52
C ALA A 96 -11.34 -9.67 17.26
N ARG A 97 -10.63 -9.75 16.12
CA ARG A 97 -11.02 -9.11 14.85
C ARG A 97 -11.93 -9.97 13.98
N HIS A 98 -11.94 -11.29 14.17
CA HIS A 98 -12.66 -12.22 13.30
C HIS A 98 -13.52 -13.21 14.09
N ASP A 99 -14.82 -13.19 13.87
CA ASP A 99 -15.76 -14.17 14.46
C ASP A 99 -15.66 -15.56 13.80
N ILE A 100 -15.17 -15.59 12.56
CA ILE A 100 -15.04 -16.79 11.74
C ILE A 100 -13.61 -16.90 11.24
N LEU A 101 -12.97 -18.03 11.57
CA LEU A 101 -11.59 -18.31 11.23
C LEU A 101 -11.49 -19.37 10.12
N THR A 102 -10.48 -19.21 9.29
CA THR A 102 -10.02 -20.27 8.40
C THR A 102 -9.18 -21.30 9.16
N VAL A 103 -9.00 -22.49 8.59
CA VAL A 103 -8.15 -23.55 9.18
C VAL A 103 -6.73 -23.04 9.48
N ARG A 104 -6.14 -22.25 8.57
CA ARG A 104 -4.79 -21.69 8.75
C ARG A 104 -4.73 -20.70 9.92
N GLN A 105 -5.77 -19.87 10.07
CA GLN A 105 -5.86 -18.94 11.19
C GLN A 105 -6.11 -19.67 12.52
N ALA A 106 -6.95 -20.71 12.53
CA ALA A 106 -7.17 -21.54 13.71
C ALA A 106 -5.88 -22.27 14.14
N ALA A 107 -5.14 -22.82 13.18
CA ALA A 107 -3.82 -23.42 13.39
C ALA A 107 -2.83 -22.42 14.01
N TYR A 108 -2.79 -21.19 13.50
CA TYR A 108 -1.99 -20.11 14.06
C TYR A 108 -2.40 -19.73 15.49
N CYS A 109 -3.71 -19.66 15.77
CA CYS A 109 -4.22 -19.30 17.09
C CYS A 109 -3.97 -20.36 18.17
N LEU A 110 -3.99 -21.64 17.79
CA LEU A 110 -3.80 -22.79 18.69
C LEU A 110 -2.36 -23.31 18.69
N ASN A 111 -1.48 -22.76 17.86
CA ASN A 111 -0.11 -23.23 17.66
C ASN A 111 -0.01 -24.73 17.31
N ILE A 112 -0.91 -25.20 16.45
CA ILE A 112 -1.00 -26.59 15.97
C ILE A 112 -0.89 -26.65 14.45
N SER A 113 -0.67 -27.85 13.91
CA SER A 113 -0.66 -28.06 12.46
C SER A 113 -2.06 -27.99 11.84
N GLU A 114 -2.16 -27.60 10.57
CA GLU A 114 -3.45 -27.58 9.83
C GLU A 114 -4.14 -28.96 9.85
N ARG A 115 -3.37 -30.05 9.82
CA ARG A 115 -3.87 -31.43 9.90
C ARG A 115 -4.57 -31.70 11.23
N GLN A 116 -3.96 -31.29 12.35
CA GLN A 116 -4.57 -31.45 13.67
C GLN A 116 -5.86 -30.63 13.82
N VAL A 117 -5.97 -29.49 13.12
CA VAL A 117 -7.24 -28.74 13.07
C VAL A 117 -8.32 -29.56 12.35
N TYR A 118 -8.00 -30.23 11.25
CA TYR A 118 -8.94 -31.14 10.58
C TYR A 118 -9.30 -32.35 11.45
N ASP A 119 -8.33 -32.90 12.19
CA ASP A 119 -8.57 -33.99 13.13
C ASP A 119 -9.52 -33.53 14.26
N TYR A 120 -9.34 -32.32 14.81
CA TYR A 120 -10.26 -31.75 15.81
C TYR A 120 -11.66 -31.43 15.26
N ILE A 121 -11.78 -31.10 13.98
CA ILE A 121 -13.07 -31.00 13.31
C ILE A 121 -13.72 -32.38 13.16
N ALA A 122 -12.94 -33.42 12.83
CA ALA A 122 -13.41 -34.79 12.71
C ALA A 122 -13.81 -35.40 14.07
N GLU A 123 -13.08 -35.05 15.14
CA GLU A 123 -13.37 -35.41 16.54
C GLU A 123 -14.58 -34.66 17.11
N GLY A 124 -15.12 -33.65 16.40
CA GLY A 124 -16.27 -32.86 16.85
C GLY A 124 -15.95 -31.79 17.89
N LYS A 125 -14.66 -31.56 18.18
CA LYS A 125 -14.20 -30.48 19.08
C LYS A 125 -14.32 -29.09 18.48
N LEU A 126 -14.38 -29.00 17.14
CA LEU A 126 -14.55 -27.75 16.42
C LEU A 126 -15.75 -27.82 15.47
N VAL A 127 -16.73 -26.94 15.66
CA VAL A 127 -17.93 -26.88 14.82
C VAL A 127 -17.58 -26.28 13.46
N LYS A 128 -17.80 -27.07 12.41
CA LYS A 128 -17.66 -26.65 11.02
C LYS A 128 -18.88 -25.84 10.58
N LEU A 129 -18.68 -24.58 10.23
CA LEU A 129 -19.75 -23.69 9.76
C LEU A 129 -19.98 -23.75 8.25
N LYS A 130 -18.95 -24.06 7.45
CA LYS A 130 -19.04 -24.13 5.98
C LYS A 130 -18.15 -25.24 5.44
N ASP A 131 -18.62 -25.90 4.38
CA ASP A 131 -17.91 -27.03 3.75
C ASP A 131 -16.69 -26.64 2.92
N THR A 132 -16.77 -25.55 2.16
CA THR A 132 -15.66 -25.09 1.31
C THR A 132 -15.67 -23.58 1.11
N PRO A 133 -14.59 -22.85 1.46
CA PRO A 133 -13.50 -23.27 2.34
C PRO A 133 -13.98 -23.53 3.77
N VAL A 134 -13.34 -24.49 4.46
CA VAL A 134 -13.66 -24.86 5.84
C VAL A 134 -13.47 -23.67 6.77
N ARG A 135 -14.54 -23.33 7.50
CA ARG A 135 -14.61 -22.20 8.43
C ARG A 135 -15.04 -22.70 9.81
N VAL A 136 -14.36 -22.19 10.83
CA VAL A 136 -14.54 -22.55 12.24
C VAL A 136 -14.91 -21.30 13.03
N ARG A 137 -15.73 -21.43 14.07
CA ARG A 137 -16.07 -20.32 14.99
C ARG A 137 -14.87 -19.94 15.85
N ALA A 138 -14.64 -18.64 16.02
CA ALA A 138 -13.59 -18.13 16.91
C ALA A 138 -13.84 -18.45 18.39
N ASP A 139 -15.09 -18.55 18.82
CA ASP A 139 -15.46 -18.83 20.22
C ASP A 139 -14.98 -20.22 20.69
N GLU A 140 -15.13 -21.25 19.85
CA GLU A 140 -14.68 -22.62 20.13
C GLU A 140 -13.16 -22.70 20.18
N VAL A 141 -12.48 -21.99 19.27
CA VAL A 141 -11.01 -21.88 19.26
C VAL A 141 -10.52 -21.18 20.54
N LYS A 142 -11.26 -20.20 21.04
CA LYS A 142 -10.96 -19.49 22.29
C LYS A 142 -11.21 -20.38 23.51
N ALA A 143 -12.23 -21.23 23.49
CA ALA A 143 -12.49 -22.21 24.55
C ALA A 143 -11.36 -23.26 24.62
N LEU A 144 -11.06 -23.91 23.49
CA LEU A 144 -9.97 -24.88 23.38
C LEU A 144 -8.62 -24.29 23.81
N ARG A 145 -8.33 -23.03 23.45
CA ARG A 145 -7.09 -22.37 23.88
C ARG A 145 -7.00 -22.22 25.41
N LYS A 146 -8.10 -21.90 26.10
CA LYS A 146 -8.10 -21.78 27.56
C LYS A 146 -7.79 -23.11 28.24
N ASP A 147 -8.23 -24.22 27.65
CA ASP A 147 -7.96 -25.57 28.17
C ASP A 147 -6.48 -25.99 28.02
N PHE A 148 -5.69 -25.29 27.19
CA PHE A 148 -4.24 -25.54 27.05
C PHE A 148 -3.37 -24.67 27.97
N ASP A 149 -3.92 -23.60 28.56
CA ASP A 149 -3.21 -22.65 29.42
C ASP A 149 -3.39 -22.98 30.93
N GLU A 150 -4.06 -24.08 31.30
CA GLU A 150 -4.20 -24.64 32.67
C GLU A 150 -3.35 -25.91 32.85
#